data_AF-A0A962PCD9-F1
#
_entry.id   AF-A0A962PCD9-F1
#
_cell.length_a   1.000
_cell.length_b   1.000
_cell.length_c   1.000
_cell.angle_alpha   90.00
_cell.angle_beta   90.00
_cell.angle_gamma   90.00
#
_symmetry.space_group_name_H-M   'P 1'
#
loop_
_entity.id
_entity.type
_entity.pdbx_description
1 polymer ?
#
loop_
_entity_poly.entity_id
_entity_poly.type
_entity_poly.pdbx_seq_one_letter_code
_entity_poly.pdbx_strand_id
1 'polypeptide(L)' 'MYAHRQIYDHVQDSVPVPESMRHQRVEVIFISLTDNQPVLKTKKRVFGSAKGLIKIADDFDEPLQDFVDYQ' A
#
# COMPACT_ATOMS: atom_id res chain seq x y z
N MET A 1 18.99 -11.80 28.68
CA MET A 1 17.57 -11.47 28.48
C MET A 1 17.07 -12.34 27.33
N TYR A 2 16.15 -13.28 27.59
CA TYR A 2 15.64 -14.22 26.58
C TYR A 2 14.23 -13.80 26.18
N ALA A 3 13.94 -13.71 24.89
CA ALA A 3 12.64 -13.32 24.37
C ALA A 3 12.02 -14.47 23.59
N HIS A 4 10.77 -14.82 23.90
CA HIS A 4 10.02 -15.85 23.20
C HIS A 4 9.01 -15.19 22.26
N ARG A 5 9.10 -15.48 20.95
CA ARG A 5 8.23 -14.91 19.91
C ARG A 5 7.31 -15.97 19.34
N GLN A 6 6.01 -15.75 19.44
CA GLN A 6 4.99 -16.58 18.82
C GLN A 6 4.12 -15.73 17.88
N ILE A 7 3.88 -16.24 16.67
CA ILE A 7 2.94 -15.65 15.72
C ILE A 7 1.70 -16.54 15.73
N TYR A 8 0.54 -15.94 15.90
CA TYR A 8 -0.75 -16.61 15.78
C TYR A 8 -1.47 -16.04 14.56
N ASP A 9 -1.97 -16.92 13.69
CA ASP A 9 -2.76 -16.51 12.51
C ASP A 9 -4.14 -15.96 12.91
N HIS A 10 -4.63 -16.36 14.09
CA HIS A 10 -5.91 -15.92 14.66
C HIS A 10 -5.71 -15.48 16.11
N VAL A 11 -6.35 -14.37 16.47
CA VAL A 11 -6.34 -13.87 17.85
C VAL A 11 -7.09 -14.85 18.74
N GLN A 12 -6.48 -15.23 19.85
CA GLN A 12 -7.06 -16.12 20.86
C GLN A 12 -7.40 -15.30 22.10
N ASP A 13 -8.48 -15.69 22.80
CA ASP A 13 -8.90 -15.03 24.05
C ASP A 13 -7.92 -15.27 25.21
N SER A 14 -7.06 -16.28 25.11
CA SER A 14 -6.05 -16.63 26.10
C SER A 14 -4.75 -17.10 25.46
N VAL A 15 -3.60 -16.62 25.94
CA VAL A 15 -2.28 -17.11 25.53
C VAL A 15 -1.77 -18.11 26.59
N PRO A 16 -1.56 -19.38 26.23
CA PRO A 16 -1.06 -20.37 27.19
C PRO A 16 0.40 -20.07 27.55
N VAL A 17 0.69 -19.97 28.84
CA VAL A 17 2.05 -19.74 29.35
C VAL A 17 2.85 -21.04 29.33
N PRO A 18 4.02 -21.10 28.66
CA PRO A 18 4.88 -22.28 28.68
C PRO A 18 5.32 -22.67 30.08
N GLU A 19 5.48 -23.97 30.33
CA GLU A 19 5.78 -24.49 31.66
C GLU A 19 7.05 -23.91 32.29
N SER A 20 8.06 -23.67 31.46
CA SER A 20 9.36 -23.10 31.83
C SER A 20 9.29 -21.64 32.30
N MET A 21 8.19 -20.94 31.99
CA MET A 21 7.96 -19.54 32.35
C MET A 21 6.97 -19.38 33.51
N ARG A 22 6.38 -20.48 34.00
CA ARG A 22 5.51 -20.44 35.18
C ARG A 22 6.31 -19.98 36.40
N HIS A 23 5.68 -19.17 37.25
CA HIS A 23 6.27 -18.59 38.48
C HIS A 23 7.42 -17.59 38.27
N GLN A 24 7.60 -17.05 37.05
CA GLN A 24 8.56 -15.99 36.75
C GLN A 24 7.85 -14.68 36.38
N ARG A 25 8.51 -13.53 36.63
CA ARG A 25 7.99 -12.23 36.19
C ARG A 25 8.22 -12.10 34.68
N VAL A 26 7.13 -12.03 33.92
CA VAL A 26 7.14 -11.98 32.45
C VAL A 26 6.50 -10.69 31.97
N GLU A 27 7.10 -10.09 30.95
CA GLU A 27 6.51 -8.97 30.20
C GLU A 27 5.96 -9.50 28.88
N VAL A 28 4.69 -9.23 28.60
CA VAL A 28 3.98 -9.70 27.41
C VAL A 28 3.66 -8.52 26.52
N ILE A 29 4.12 -8.58 25.26
CA ILE A 29 3.90 -7.53 24.26
C ILE A 29 3.05 -8.10 23.15
N PHE A 30 1.86 -7.52 22.95
CA PHE A 30 0.97 -7.86 21.84
C PHE A 30 1.22 -6.88 20.68
N ILE A 31 1.47 -7.42 19.50
CA ILE A 31 1.65 -6.63 18.27
C ILE A 31 0.64 -7.14 17.25
N SER A 32 -0.38 -6.34 16.97
CA SER A 32 -1.32 -6.61 15.88
C SER A 32 -0.74 -6.05 14.59
N LEU A 33 -0.43 -6.93 13.64
CA LEU A 33 -0.09 -6.52 12.27
C LEU A 33 -1.40 -6.19 11.55
N THR A 34 -1.83 -4.93 11.65
CA THR A 34 -2.90 -4.42 10.79
C THR A 34 -2.25 -3.89 9.53
N ASP A 35 -2.60 -4.47 8.39
CA ASP A 35 -2.39 -3.83 7.09
C ASP A 35 -3.38 -2.67 6.98
N ASN A 36 -3.18 -1.64 7.80
CA ASN A 36 -3.96 -0.42 7.79
C ASN A 36 -3.52 0.47 6.63
N GLN A 37 -3.26 -0.14 5.46
CA GLN A 37 -3.13 0.63 4.25
C GLN A 37 -4.52 1.19 3.96
N PRO A 38 -4.72 2.52 3.95
CA PRO A 38 -5.93 3.05 3.39
C PRO A 38 -5.98 2.50 1.97
N VAL A 39 -6.96 1.64 1.70
CA VAL A 39 -7.20 1.14 0.36
C VAL A 39 -7.52 2.41 -0.44
N LEU A 40 -6.49 2.96 -1.09
CA LEU A 40 -6.63 4.13 -1.94
C LEU A 40 -7.60 3.67 -3.00
N LYS A 41 -8.86 4.09 -2.86
CA LYS A 41 -9.90 3.84 -3.85
C LYS A 41 -9.40 4.53 -5.10
N THR A 42 -8.73 3.76 -5.97
CA THR A 42 -8.27 4.23 -7.25
C THR A 42 -9.51 4.70 -7.98
N LYS A 43 -9.62 6.02 -8.22
CA LYS A 43 -10.73 6.57 -9.00
C LYS A 43 -10.73 5.83 -10.33
N LYS A 44 -11.79 5.08 -10.61
CA LYS A 44 -11.97 4.45 -11.92
C LYS A 44 -11.95 5.58 -12.95
N ARG A 45 -11.07 5.45 -13.95
CA ARG A 45 -11.04 6.41 -15.07
C ARG A 45 -12.38 6.31 -15.79
N VAL A 46 -13.01 7.45 -16.05
CA VAL A 46 -14.26 7.50 -16.81
C VAL A 46 -13.89 7.38 -18.29
N PHE A 47 -14.59 6.51 -19.03
CA PHE A 47 -14.38 6.40 -20.47
C PHE A 47 -14.59 7.76 -21.15
N GLY A 48 -13.67 8.15 -22.04
CA GLY A 48 -13.74 9.44 -22.71
C GLY A 48 -13.41 10.66 -21.83
N SER A 49 -12.89 10.47 -20.61
CA SER A 49 -12.51 11.58 -19.72
C SER A 49 -11.48 12.55 -20.31
N ALA A 50 -10.76 12.13 -21.35
CA ALA A 50 -9.77 12.94 -22.06
C ALA A 50 -10.20 13.31 -23.49
N LYS A 51 -11.46 13.05 -23.88
CA LYS A 51 -11.94 13.39 -25.22
C LYS A 51 -11.92 14.91 -25.41
N GLY A 52 -11.18 15.38 -26.41
CA GLY A 52 -11.02 16.81 -26.70
C GLY A 52 -9.94 17.53 -25.89
N LEU A 53 -9.23 16.85 -24.97
CA LEU A 53 -8.09 17.44 -24.26
C LEU A 53 -6.83 17.51 -25.12
N ILE A 54 -6.65 16.55 -26.02
CA ILE A 54 -5.53 16.51 -26.96
C ILE A 54 -6.06 16.97 -28.31
N LYS A 55 -5.42 17.99 -28.88
CA LYS A 55 -5.63 18.46 -30.24
C LYS A 55 -4.42 18.03 -31.06
N ILE A 56 -4.66 17.36 -32.17
CA ILE A 56 -3.64 16.96 -33.14
C ILE A 56 -3.82 17.91 -34.33
N ALA A 57 -2.73 18.35 -34.94
CA ALA A 57 -2.77 19.12 -36.19
C ALA A 57 -3.44 18.29 -37.30
N ASP A 58 -4.03 18.97 -38.28
CA ASP A 58 -4.66 18.27 -39.42
C ASP A 58 -3.61 17.58 -40.29
N ASP A 59 -2.39 18.12 -40.33
CA ASP A 59 -1.22 17.51 -40.94
C ASP A 59 -0.29 16.94 -39.85
N PHE A 60 0.08 15.66 -40.00
CA PHE A 60 0.95 14.97 -39.05
C PHE A 60 2.43 15.33 -39.24
N ASP A 61 2.80 15.76 -40.45
CA ASP A 61 4.18 16.12 -40.79
C ASP A 61 4.50 17.59 -40.41
N GLU A 62 3.50 18.36 -39.97
CA GLU A 62 3.69 19.74 -39.52
C GLU A 62 4.51 19.77 -38.21
N PRO A 63 5.53 20.66 -38.11
CA PRO A 63 6.28 20.82 -36.88
C PRO A 63 5.34 21.23 -35.74
N LEU A 64 5.56 20.62 -34.57
CA LEU A 64 4.90 21.08 -33.35
C LEU A 64 5.23 22.56 -33.12
N GLN A 65 4.23 23.35 -32.71
CA GLN A 65 4.37 24.79 -32.46
C GLN A 65 5.58 25.13 -31.57
N ASP A 66 5.83 24.31 -30.55
CA ASP A 66 6.93 24.46 -29.60
C ASP A 66 8.31 24.11 -30.19
N PHE A 67 8.34 23.52 -31.39
CA PHE A 67 9.53 23.01 -32.07
C PHE A 67 9.82 23.69 -33.41
N VAL A 68 9.07 24.73 -33.78
CA VAL A 68 9.28 25.48 -35.03
C VAL A 68 10.70 26.05 -35.12
N ASP A 69 11.26 26.49 -33.99
CA ASP A 69 12.59 27.12 -33.91
C ASP A 69 13.76 26.11 -34.01
N TYR A 70 13.48 24.80 -34.03
CA TYR A 70 14.48 23.73 -34.04
C TYR A 70 14.62 23.02 -35.40
N GLN A 71 13.90 23.46 -36.43
CA GLN A 71 13.99 22.93 -37.79
C GLN A 71 15.18 23.47 -38.58
#